data_AF-A0A7U2MW53-F1
#
_entry.id   AF-A0A7U2MW53-F1
#
_cell.length_a   1.000
_cell.length_b   1.000
_cell.length_c   1.000
_cell.angle_alpha   90.00
_cell.angle_beta   90.00
_cell.angle_gamma   90.00
#
_symmetry.space_group_name_H-M   'P 1'
#
loop_
_entity.id
_entity.type
_entity.pdbx_description
1 polymer ?
#
loop_
_entity_poly.entity_id
_entity_poly.type
_entity_poly.pdbx_seq_one_letter_code
_entity_poly.pdbx_strand_id
1 'polypeptide(L)'
;MVEDPPSVRMNSLPPSILLVQVGFTLVFTGILAKLGVRQPFKVSSLPAGEVFRPGILVIIEDVVAVDGARDKAYRAALLTRYAASVRFQRLIEALNWFWGLGGCLMGVLLIAVISTVRDQTFAFGLGWVIPWIWAGVWAVITTYWVKSALREEKRSWPEGRWTNAV
;
A
#
# COMPACT_ATOMS: atom_id res chain seq x y z
N MET A 1 -13.04 -34.06 24.89
CA MET A 1 -13.09 -33.49 23.52
C MET A 1 -11.73 -33.78 22.91
N VAL A 2 -11.66 -34.59 21.86
CA VAL A 2 -10.40 -34.79 21.12
C VAL A 2 -10.31 -33.62 20.15
N GLU A 3 -9.28 -32.80 20.29
CA GLU A 3 -9.04 -31.66 19.42
C GLU A 3 -8.42 -32.17 18.12
N ASP A 4 -9.06 -31.89 16.98
CA ASP A 4 -8.48 -32.22 15.69
C ASP A 4 -7.17 -31.44 15.50
N PRO A 5 -6.12 -32.06 14.95
CA PRO A 5 -4.86 -31.37 14.72
C PRO A 5 -5.07 -30.17 13.79
N PRO A 6 -4.38 -29.04 14.03
CA PRO A 6 -4.58 -27.82 13.27
C PRO A 6 -4.28 -28.05 11.77
N SER A 7 -5.17 -27.58 10.91
CA SER A 7 -5.02 -27.71 9.46
C SER A 7 -3.79 -26.94 8.97
N VAL A 8 -2.75 -27.68 8.57
CA VAL A 8 -1.50 -27.12 8.01
C VAL A 8 -1.79 -26.23 6.80
N ARG A 9 -2.79 -26.60 5.99
CA ARG A 9 -3.22 -25.80 4.85
C ARG A 9 -3.84 -24.47 5.28
N MET A 10 -4.72 -24.45 6.27
CA MET A 10 -5.27 -23.17 6.77
C MET A 10 -4.17 -22.26 7.33
N ASN A 11 -3.15 -22.83 7.96
CA ASN A 11 -1.98 -22.09 8.46
C ASN A 11 -1.07 -21.54 7.36
N SER A 12 -1.26 -21.94 6.10
CA SER A 12 -0.48 -21.43 4.95
C SER A 12 -1.14 -20.23 4.25
N LEU A 13 -2.42 -19.98 4.51
CA LEU A 13 -3.19 -18.92 3.88
C LEU A 13 -2.98 -17.49 4.44
N PRO A 14 -2.59 -17.24 5.71
CA PRO A 14 -2.61 -15.88 6.26
C PRO A 14 -1.86 -14.83 5.42
N PRO A 15 -0.64 -15.08 4.92
CA PRO A 15 0.05 -14.10 4.08
C PRO A 15 -0.69 -13.78 2.77
N SER A 16 -1.29 -14.78 2.13
CA SER A 16 -2.06 -14.60 0.90
C SER A 16 -3.37 -13.85 1.15
N ILE A 17 -4.04 -14.13 2.27
CA ILE A 17 -5.23 -13.38 2.72
C ILE A 17 -4.86 -11.92 2.98
N LEU A 18 -3.72 -11.66 3.63
CA LEU A 18 -3.25 -10.30 3.88
C LEU A 18 -3.02 -9.53 2.56
N LEU A 19 -2.43 -10.17 1.55
CA LEU A 19 -2.27 -9.57 0.22
C LEU A 19 -3.61 -9.19 -0.41
N VAL A 20 -4.61 -10.08 -0.34
CA VAL A 20 -5.96 -9.77 -0.84
C VAL A 20 -6.61 -8.65 -0.03
N GLN A 21 -6.54 -8.70 1.30
CA GLN A 21 -7.16 -7.71 2.18
C GLN A 21 -6.58 -6.31 1.94
N VAL A 22 -5.25 -6.17 1.97
CA VAL A 22 -4.58 -4.89 1.77
C VAL A 22 -4.77 -4.44 0.32
N GLY A 23 -4.58 -5.34 -0.64
CA GLY A 23 -4.76 -5.06 -2.06
C GLY A 23 -6.16 -4.53 -2.37
N PHE A 24 -7.19 -5.22 -1.85
CA PHE A 24 -8.59 -4.84 -2.02
C PHE A 24 -8.87 -3.49 -1.37
N THR A 25 -8.33 -3.23 -0.17
CA THR A 25 -8.48 -1.94 0.51
C THR A 25 -7.88 -0.81 -0.33
N LEU A 26 -6.72 -1.01 -0.94
CA LEU A 26 -6.09 -0.02 -1.82
C LEU A 26 -6.91 0.22 -3.08
N VAL A 27 -7.39 -0.84 -3.73
CA VAL A 27 -8.28 -0.74 -4.91
C VAL A 27 -9.56 0.01 -4.54
N PHE A 28 -10.22 -0.40 -3.46
CA PHE A 28 -11.48 0.17 -3.02
C PHE A 28 -11.35 1.66 -2.69
N THR A 29 -10.36 2.03 -1.86
CA THR A 29 -10.09 3.45 -1.54
C THR A 29 -9.66 4.24 -2.77
N GLY A 30 -8.92 3.64 -3.70
CA GLY A 30 -8.56 4.24 -4.98
C GLY A 30 -9.78 4.55 -5.86
N ILE A 31 -10.75 3.63 -5.92
CA ILE A 31 -12.03 3.86 -6.61
C ILE A 31 -12.80 5.00 -5.94
N LEU A 32 -12.95 4.97 -4.62
CA LEU A 32 -13.65 6.03 -3.88
C LEU A 32 -13.00 7.41 -4.07
N ALA A 33 -11.67 7.45 -4.07
CA ALA A 33 -10.90 8.67 -4.35
C ALA A 33 -11.16 9.20 -5.76
N LYS A 34 -11.18 8.31 -6.77
CA LYS A 34 -11.50 8.67 -8.17
C LYS A 34 -12.93 9.18 -8.33
N LEU A 35 -13.87 8.59 -7.61
CA LEU A 35 -15.29 8.99 -7.63
C LEU A 35 -15.57 10.25 -6.81
N GLY A 36 -14.57 10.82 -6.12
CA GLY A 36 -14.76 12.00 -5.29
C GLY A 36 -15.63 11.75 -4.06
N VAL A 37 -15.74 10.48 -3.61
CA VAL A 37 -16.57 10.13 -2.46
C VAL A 37 -15.96 10.73 -1.20
N ARG A 38 -16.81 11.34 -0.37
CA ARG A 38 -16.41 11.92 0.92
C ARG A 38 -16.43 10.86 2.02
N GLN A 39 -15.37 10.79 2.82
CA GLN A 39 -15.27 9.81 3.89
C GLN A 39 -16.20 10.18 5.06
N PRO A 40 -16.98 9.23 5.59
CA PRO A 40 -17.93 9.51 6.67
C PRO A 40 -17.27 9.63 8.05
N PHE A 41 -16.04 9.17 8.20
CA PHE A 41 -15.26 9.22 9.44
C PHE A 41 -13.80 9.60 9.15
N LYS A 42 -13.06 9.94 10.21
CA LYS A 42 -11.65 10.28 10.11
C LYS A 42 -10.83 9.05 9.71
N VAL A 43 -9.99 9.16 8.68
CA VAL A 43 -9.04 8.13 8.26
C VAL A 43 -7.63 8.69 8.35
N SER A 44 -6.85 8.16 9.29
CA SER A 44 -5.52 8.67 9.65
C SER A 44 -5.54 10.19 9.87
N SER A 45 -4.68 10.99 9.23
CA SER A 45 -4.68 12.45 9.38
C SER A 45 -5.79 13.17 8.61
N LEU A 46 -6.64 12.47 7.85
CA LEU A 46 -7.72 13.09 7.07
C LEU A 46 -9.02 13.16 7.90
N PRO A 47 -9.60 14.35 8.12
CA PRO A 47 -10.84 14.50 8.89
C PRO A 47 -12.07 13.98 8.12
N ALA A 48 -13.14 13.67 8.86
CA ALA A 48 -14.40 13.29 8.25
C ALA A 48 -14.93 14.39 7.31
N GLY A 49 -15.55 14.00 6.20
CA GLY A 49 -16.08 14.90 5.17
C GLY A 49 -15.11 15.24 4.03
N GLU A 50 -13.83 14.91 4.16
CA GLU A 50 -12.85 15.04 3.07
C GLU A 50 -13.05 13.98 1.99
N VAL A 51 -12.59 14.27 0.77
CA VAL A 51 -12.58 13.27 -0.31
C VAL A 51 -11.56 12.17 0.03
N PHE A 52 -11.92 10.91 -0.20
CA PHE A 52 -10.99 9.79 -0.05
C PHE A 52 -9.69 10.06 -0.81
N ARG A 53 -8.56 9.77 -0.17
CA ARG A 53 -7.25 9.77 -0.84
C ARG A 53 -6.85 8.34 -1.17
N PRO A 54 -5.95 8.11 -2.14
CA PRO A 54 -5.43 6.78 -2.42
C PRO A 54 -4.90 6.14 -1.13
N GLY A 55 -5.34 4.92 -0.81
CA GLY A 55 -5.02 4.25 0.45
C GLY A 55 -3.52 4.09 0.71
N ILE A 56 -2.69 4.02 -0.34
CA ILE A 56 -1.23 3.93 -0.19
C ILE A 56 -0.65 5.16 0.52
N LEU A 57 -1.30 6.33 0.40
CA LEU A 57 -0.87 7.55 1.09
C LEU A 57 -0.98 7.38 2.60
N VAL A 58 -2.07 6.75 3.06
CA VAL A 58 -2.32 6.45 4.48
C VAL A 58 -1.31 5.42 4.98
N ILE A 59 -1.02 4.38 4.21
CA ILE A 59 0.00 3.39 4.57
C ILE A 59 1.37 4.04 4.73
N ILE A 60 1.79 4.88 3.77
CA ILE A 60 3.07 5.60 3.85
C ILE A 60 3.12 6.50 5.08
N GLU A 61 2.02 7.21 5.34
CA GLU A 61 1.90 8.09 6.50
C GLU A 61 2.11 7.32 7.81
N ASP A 62 1.38 6.22 8.00
CA ASP A 62 1.40 5.47 9.26
C ASP A 62 2.69 4.66 9.44
N VAL A 63 3.15 3.95 8.40
CA VAL A 63 4.40 3.17 8.45
C VAL A 63 5.59 4.08 8.71
N VAL A 64 5.75 5.19 7.99
CA VAL A 64 6.93 6.05 8.17
C VAL A 64 6.85 6.86 9.47
N ALA A 65 5.66 7.22 9.93
CA ALA A 65 5.53 7.89 11.23
C ALA A 65 5.95 6.97 12.39
N VAL A 66 5.59 5.68 12.31
CA VAL A 66 5.90 4.69 13.36
C VAL A 66 7.32 4.15 13.18
N ASP A 67 7.60 3.47 12.07
CA ASP A 67 8.86 2.76 11.84
C ASP A 67 10.01 3.70 11.48
N GLY A 68 9.69 4.85 10.89
CA GLY A 68 10.68 5.89 10.59
C GLY A 68 10.94 6.85 11.74
N ALA A 69 10.25 6.71 12.88
CA ALA A 69 10.32 7.57 14.06
C ALA A 69 10.17 9.08 13.73
N ARG A 70 9.35 9.41 12.72
CA ARG A 70 9.22 10.78 12.21
C ARG A 70 7.96 11.53 12.69
N ASP A 71 7.11 10.87 13.47
CA ASP A 71 5.97 11.41 14.21
C ASP A 71 5.07 12.36 13.36
N LYS A 72 4.34 13.28 13.99
CA LYS A 72 3.38 14.20 13.35
C LYS A 72 4.00 15.13 12.31
N ALA A 73 5.27 15.51 12.46
CA ALA A 73 5.93 16.45 11.55
C ALA A 73 6.03 15.88 10.13
N TYR A 74 6.34 14.58 10.00
CA TYR A 74 6.36 13.93 8.70
C TYR A 74 4.98 13.83 8.06
N ARG A 75 3.96 13.52 8.86
CA ARG A 75 2.57 13.44 8.38
C ARG A 75 2.13 14.77 7.78
N ALA A 76 2.38 15.87 8.48
CA ALA A 76 2.09 17.22 7.99
C ALA A 76 2.84 17.52 6.68
N ALA A 77 4.16 17.28 6.64
CA ALA A 77 4.96 17.53 5.45
C ALA A 77 4.51 16.70 4.23
N LEU A 78 4.14 15.43 4.44
CA LEU A 78 3.63 14.54 3.39
C LEU A 78 2.31 15.07 2.82
N LEU A 79 1.37 15.47 3.68
CA LEU A 79 0.08 16.02 3.25
C LEU A 79 0.25 17.36 2.54
N THR A 80 1.16 18.23 3.01
CA THR A 80 1.48 19.50 2.35
C THR A 80 2.06 19.26 0.96
N ARG A 81 3.00 18.30 0.80
CA ARG A 81 3.53 17.93 -0.52
C ARG A 81 2.43 17.38 -1.43
N TYR A 82 1.58 16.51 -0.90
CA TYR A 82 0.47 15.94 -1.65
C TYR A 82 -0.48 17.02 -2.15
N ALA A 83 -0.80 18.02 -1.33
CA ALA A 83 -1.63 19.15 -1.76
C ALA A 83 -0.91 20.05 -2.79
N ALA A 84 0.41 20.23 -2.67
CA ALA A 84 1.17 21.17 -3.50
C ALA A 84 1.54 20.64 -4.90
N SER A 85 1.59 19.32 -5.11
CA SER A 85 2.15 18.74 -6.34
C SER A 85 1.21 17.73 -7.01
N VAL A 86 0.66 18.12 -8.16
CA VAL A 86 -0.15 17.23 -9.01
C VAL A 86 0.68 16.03 -9.51
N ARG A 87 1.99 16.21 -9.75
CA ARG A 87 2.88 15.10 -10.10
C ARG A 87 2.99 14.09 -8.98
N PHE A 88 3.14 14.55 -7.74
CA PHE A 88 3.17 13.68 -6.57
C PHE A 88 1.83 12.96 -6.35
N GLN A 89 0.70 13.65 -6.55
CA GLN A 89 -0.63 13.02 -6.49
C GLN A 89 -0.75 11.86 -7.49
N ARG A 90 -0.33 12.08 -8.75
CA ARG A 90 -0.34 11.04 -9.79
C ARG A 90 0.59 9.88 -9.46
N LEU A 91 1.76 10.15 -8.87
CA LEU A 91 2.68 9.10 -8.41
C LEU A 91 2.02 8.24 -7.32
N ILE A 92 1.44 8.87 -6.29
CA ILE A 92 0.75 8.19 -5.20
C ILE A 92 -0.41 7.35 -5.74
N GLU A 93 -1.19 7.89 -6.68
CA GLU A 93 -2.27 7.16 -7.32
C GLU A 93 -1.75 5.93 -8.11
N ALA A 94 -0.68 6.10 -8.90
CA ALA A 94 -0.10 5.01 -9.67
C ALA A 94 0.45 3.89 -8.76
N LEU A 95 1.11 4.25 -7.65
CA LEU A 95 1.57 3.30 -6.64
C LEU A 95 0.41 2.57 -5.96
N ASN A 96 -0.69 3.28 -5.70
CA ASN A 96 -1.89 2.70 -5.11
C ASN A 96 -2.46 1.58 -5.98
N TRP A 97 -2.59 1.83 -7.28
CA TRP A 97 -3.06 0.81 -8.23
C TRP A 97 -2.07 -0.33 -8.41
N PHE A 98 -0.78 -0.01 -8.49
CA PHE A 98 0.29 -1.00 -8.65
C PHE A 98 0.32 -2.02 -7.50
N TRP A 99 0.28 -1.54 -6.26
CA TRP A 99 0.24 -2.39 -5.07
C TRP A 99 -1.14 -3.02 -4.86
N GLY A 100 -2.22 -2.27 -5.10
CA GLY A 100 -3.59 -2.74 -4.93
C GLY A 100 -3.94 -3.92 -5.84
N LEU A 101 -3.81 -3.72 -7.15
CA LEU A 101 -4.10 -4.75 -8.14
C LEU A 101 -3.09 -5.90 -8.08
N GLY A 102 -1.80 -5.58 -7.87
CA GLY A 102 -0.75 -6.58 -7.71
C GLY A 102 -0.99 -7.49 -6.51
N GLY A 103 -1.34 -6.92 -5.35
CA GLY A 103 -1.64 -7.66 -4.12
C GLY A 103 -2.89 -8.53 -4.27
N CYS A 104 -3.98 -7.99 -4.83
CA CYS A 104 -5.19 -8.78 -5.13
C CYS A 104 -4.88 -9.97 -6.03
N LEU A 105 -4.21 -9.73 -7.16
CA LEU A 105 -3.89 -10.78 -8.13
C LEU A 105 -3.00 -11.86 -7.49
N MET A 106 -1.90 -11.46 -6.85
CA MET A 106 -0.98 -12.41 -6.23
C MET A 106 -1.64 -13.19 -5.09
N GLY A 107 -2.40 -12.51 -4.23
CA GLY A 107 -3.10 -13.16 -3.12
C GLY A 107 -4.14 -14.19 -3.58
N VAL A 108 -4.96 -13.86 -4.58
CA VAL A 108 -5.94 -14.80 -5.17
C VAL A 108 -5.25 -15.99 -5.83
N LEU A 109 -4.18 -15.75 -6.61
CA LEU A 109 -3.41 -16.81 -7.25
C LEU A 109 -2.80 -17.77 -6.22
N LEU A 110 -2.22 -17.24 -5.14
CA LEU A 110 -1.64 -18.07 -4.08
C LEU A 110 -2.69 -18.88 -3.33
N ILE A 111 -3.85 -18.30 -3.00
CA ILE A 111 -4.96 -19.03 -2.39
C ILE A 111 -5.39 -20.19 -3.30
N ALA A 112 -5.53 -19.95 -4.60
CA ALA A 112 -5.90 -20.99 -5.57
C ALA A 112 -4.84 -22.10 -5.63
N VAL A 113 -3.55 -21.76 -5.72
CA VAL A 113 -2.45 -22.74 -5.74
C VAL A 113 -2.43 -23.56 -4.44
N ILE A 114 -2.45 -22.91 -3.27
CA ILE A 114 -2.44 -23.59 -1.97
C ILE A 114 -3.63 -24.55 -1.82
N SER A 115 -4.80 -24.19 -2.38
CA SER A 115 -5.99 -25.03 -2.32
C SER A 115 -5.90 -26.30 -3.18
N THR A 116 -5.05 -26.30 -4.22
CA THR A 116 -4.92 -27.39 -5.18
C THR A 116 -3.71 -28.30 -4.92
N VAL A 117 -2.68 -27.80 -4.23
CA VAL A 117 -1.49 -28.58 -3.87
C VAL A 117 -1.84 -29.70 -2.88
N ARG A 118 -1.46 -30.95 -3.22
CA ARG A 118 -1.75 -32.14 -2.40
C ARG A 118 -0.86 -32.24 -1.16
N ASP A 119 0.42 -31.89 -1.29
CA ASP A 119 1.37 -31.91 -0.19
C ASP A 119 1.18 -30.69 0.72
N GLN A 120 0.77 -30.92 1.96
CA GLN A 120 0.48 -29.85 2.91
C GLN A 120 1.72 -29.09 3.38
N THR A 121 2.85 -29.78 3.53
CA THR A 121 4.11 -29.16 3.95
C THR A 121 4.65 -28.26 2.85
N PHE A 122 4.56 -28.73 1.60
CA PHE A 122 4.93 -27.92 0.44
C PHE A 122 4.02 -26.70 0.29
N ALA A 123 2.69 -26.87 0.42
CA ALA A 123 1.74 -25.77 0.40
C ALA A 123 2.03 -24.72 1.49
N PHE A 124 2.40 -25.19 2.70
CA PHE A 124 2.84 -24.32 3.79
C PHE A 124 4.08 -23.51 3.43
N GLY A 125 5.11 -24.16 2.87
CA GLY A 125 6.32 -23.46 2.40
C GLY A 125 6.00 -22.39 1.36
N LEU A 126 5.18 -22.71 0.36
CA LEU A 126 4.78 -21.75 -0.68
C LEU A 126 4.01 -20.55 -0.12
N GLY A 127 3.04 -20.81 0.76
CA GLY A 127 2.17 -19.78 1.33
C GLY A 127 2.92 -18.76 2.18
N TRP A 128 4.02 -19.16 2.81
CA TRP A 128 4.86 -18.23 3.57
C TRP A 128 5.95 -17.59 2.72
N VAL A 129 6.64 -18.33 1.84
CA VAL A 129 7.82 -17.80 1.14
C VAL A 129 7.46 -16.85 0.00
N ILE A 130 6.48 -17.21 -0.84
CA ILE A 130 6.20 -16.44 -2.07
C ILE A 130 5.76 -14.99 -1.75
N PRO A 131 4.86 -14.73 -0.78
CA PRO A 131 4.45 -13.37 -0.46
C PRO A 131 5.60 -12.44 -0.07
N TRP A 132 6.59 -12.94 0.69
CA TRP A 132 7.75 -12.14 1.08
C TRP A 132 8.67 -11.84 -0.10
N ILE A 133 8.94 -12.82 -0.97
CA ILE A 133 9.71 -12.60 -2.19
C ILE A 133 8.99 -11.57 -3.08
N TRP A 134 7.70 -11.75 -3.28
CA TRP A 134 6.88 -10.84 -4.08
C TRP A 134 6.88 -9.42 -3.52
N ALA A 135 6.65 -9.26 -2.21
CA ALA A 135 6.67 -7.97 -1.53
C ALA A 135 8.05 -7.30 -1.64
N GLY A 136 9.13 -8.06 -1.48
CA GLY A 136 10.50 -7.58 -1.64
C GLY A 136 10.77 -7.07 -3.06
N VAL A 137 10.37 -7.82 -4.08
CA VAL A 137 10.50 -7.41 -5.49
C VAL A 137 9.69 -6.14 -5.77
N TRP A 138 8.43 -6.07 -5.33
CA TRP A 138 7.59 -4.88 -5.50
C TRP A 138 8.15 -3.66 -4.76
N ALA A 139 8.70 -3.84 -3.56
CA ALA A 139 9.36 -2.78 -2.80
C ALA A 139 10.58 -2.22 -3.54
N VAL A 140 11.40 -3.10 -4.15
CA VAL A 140 12.55 -2.67 -4.96
C VAL A 140 12.08 -1.86 -6.18
N ILE A 141 11.11 -2.38 -6.93
CA ILE A 141 10.55 -1.69 -8.11
C ILE A 141 10.03 -0.30 -7.73
N THR A 142 9.17 -0.24 -6.71
CA THR A 142 8.57 1.03 -6.28
C THR A 142 9.57 2.01 -5.69
N THR A 143 10.63 1.53 -5.02
CA THR A 143 11.72 2.38 -4.54
C THR A 143 12.42 3.10 -5.69
N TYR A 144 12.79 2.38 -6.75
CA TYR A 144 13.43 3.01 -7.91
C TYR A 144 12.47 3.92 -8.67
N TRP A 145 11.21 3.52 -8.82
CA TRP A 145 10.18 4.34 -9.46
C TRP A 145 9.97 5.66 -8.72
N VAL A 146 9.76 5.62 -7.40
CA VAL A 146 9.60 6.81 -6.56
C VAL A 146 10.83 7.70 -6.65
N LYS A 147 12.04 7.15 -6.52
CA LYS A 147 13.27 7.93 -6.67
C LYS A 147 13.38 8.61 -8.04
N SER A 148 12.96 7.96 -9.12
CA SER A 148 12.93 8.59 -10.45
C SER A 148 11.91 9.73 -10.51
N ALA A 149 10.67 9.46 -10.11
CA ALA A 149 9.58 10.42 -10.17
C ALA A 149 9.85 11.67 -9.30
N LEU A 150 10.45 11.50 -8.12
CA LEU A 150 10.83 12.62 -7.25
C LEU A 150 11.99 13.44 -7.82
N ARG A 151 12.94 12.82 -8.54
CA ARG A 151 14.01 13.54 -9.25
C ARG A 151 13.45 14.39 -10.37
N GLU A 152 12.51 13.84 -11.15
CA GLU A 152 11.81 14.56 -12.21
C GLU A 152 10.95 15.70 -11.65
N GLU A 153 10.22 15.45 -10.56
CA GLU A 153 9.45 16.47 -9.86
C GLU A 153 10.34 17.64 -9.44
N LYS A 154 11.49 17.36 -8.82
CA LYS A 154 12.46 18.39 -8.40
C LYS A 154 13.01 19.20 -9.57
N ARG A 155 13.32 18.57 -10.70
CA ARG A 155 13.79 19.26 -11.92
C ARG A 155 12.72 20.17 -12.54
N SER A 156 11.46 19.78 -12.41
CA SER A 156 10.33 20.51 -12.99
C SER A 156 9.78 21.63 -12.11
N TRP A 157 10.31 21.79 -10.90
CA TRP A 157 9.84 22.80 -9.95
C TRP A 157 10.51 24.15 -10.28
N PRO A 158 9.75 25.23 -10.55
CA PRO A 158 10.33 26.54 -10.79
C PRO A 158 11.11 26.98 -9.54
N GLU A 159 12.37 27.35 -9.69
CA GLU A 159 13.28 27.73 -8.58
C GLU A 159 12.80 28.94 -7.74
N GLY A 160 11.72 29.62 -8.13
CA GLY A 160 11.24 30.87 -7.53
C GLY A 160 10.14 30.80 -6.46
N ARG A 161 9.78 29.63 -5.89
CA ARG A 161 8.70 29.54 -4.87
C ARG A 161 9.16 29.37 -3.41
N TRP A 162 10.46 29.19 -3.16
CA TRP A 162 11.01 29.07 -1.79
C TRP A 162 11.43 30.42 -1.18
N THR A 163 11.53 31.50 -1.96
CA THR A 163 11.91 32.82 -1.46
C THR A 163 10.80 33.56 -0.70
N ASN A 164 9.56 33.05 -0.68
CA ASN A 164 8.42 33.70 -0.02
C ASN A 164 7.80 32.88 1.13
N ALA A 165 8.54 31.90 1.68
CA ALA A 165 8.06 31.08 2.79
C ALA A 165 9.05 31.05 3.97
N VAL A 166 9.65 32.21 4.26
CA VAL A 166 10.33 32.52 5.54
C VAL A 166 9.72 33.80 6.08
#